data_AF-A0A059D4C7-F1
#
_entry.id   AF-A0A059D4C7-F1
#
_cell.length_a   1.000
_cell.length_b   1.000
_cell.length_c   1.000
_cell.angle_alpha   90.00
_cell.angle_beta   90.00
_cell.angle_gamma   90.00
#
_symmetry.space_group_name_H-M   'P 1'
#
loop_
_entity.id
_entity.type
_entity.pdbx_description
1 polymer ?
#
loop_
_entity_poly.entity_id
_entity_poly.type
_entity_poly.pdbx_seq_one_letter_code
_entity_poly.pdbx_strand_id
1 'polypeptide(L)'
;MAYVPPHKRHSKESGDSSPVPASLPRQFKRGLNFRSPRTNADQSGKIVYANKAISRWLAVGLDDDGDHLPSGVFLKPVSLEAIERRSGDKPLALAKNCMVNEDDETGQDHSKKPWVQIAETVMPDLVSSFEVVKSEIEGQSMEEIKPTLVARFGKIIFYGSPSFPVETCGDMNTETSLRQLKRSFYTNIPSSFVENATLRIVPEIGLSFEDEKDIYHVKLSDKSRPDSTITCKCSVSKAEQRLELYKVELNQVRHMVVDVSCLNKDLDMRLMLCTKRILTDISEKEKNSIRDLITSAVIDSSVKGGLRWPLGKESSGDRYSVVGVWHTISKTYKNSSMRLKVRHADRFDFKISHGEVTEETVLKLKGITSELHGQGLETDLTSDMLKDACLENLDNSRR
;
A
#
# COMPACT_ATOMS: atom_id res chain seq x y z
N MET A 1 32.22 50.24 -24.95
CA MET A 1 32.28 49.77 -23.55
C MET A 1 31.53 48.44 -23.47
N ALA A 2 32.19 47.36 -23.05
CA ALA A 2 31.57 46.03 -23.00
C ALA A 2 30.94 45.78 -21.63
N TYR A 3 29.68 45.34 -21.62
CA TYR A 3 28.93 45.03 -20.41
C TYR A 3 29.48 43.76 -19.75
N VAL A 4 29.89 43.87 -18.47
CA VAL A 4 30.38 42.73 -17.67
C VAL A 4 29.24 42.21 -16.77
N PRO A 5 28.80 40.95 -16.93
CA PRO A 5 27.68 40.40 -16.18
C PRO A 5 27.94 40.27 -14.67
N PRO A 6 26.89 40.34 -13.83
CA PRO A 6 27.01 40.44 -12.37
C PRO A 6 27.79 39.28 -11.71
N HIS A 7 27.70 38.07 -12.29
CA HIS A 7 28.32 36.87 -11.72
C HIS A 7 29.85 36.80 -11.89
N LYS A 8 30.47 37.75 -12.61
CA LYS A 8 31.93 37.83 -12.78
C LYS A 8 32.59 38.93 -11.96
N ARG A 9 31.84 39.58 -11.06
CA ARG A 9 32.37 40.60 -10.14
C ARG A 9 32.93 39.90 -8.90
N HIS A 10 34.22 39.58 -8.91
CA HIS A 10 34.89 39.11 -7.69
C HIS A 10 35.33 40.32 -6.85
N SER A 11 34.72 40.51 -5.68
CA SER A 11 35.20 41.43 -4.65
C SER A 11 36.22 40.73 -3.77
N LYS A 12 37.45 41.27 -3.73
CA LYS A 12 38.48 40.94 -2.74
C LYS A 12 38.53 42.04 -1.67
N GLU A 13 38.98 41.64 -0.47
CA GLU A 13 39.28 42.40 0.76
C GLU A 13 38.10 42.79 1.65
N SER A 14 38.16 42.71 2.99
CA SER A 14 39.03 42.07 4.00
C SER A 14 38.46 42.47 5.38
N GLY A 15 38.47 41.57 6.36
CA GLY A 15 38.50 41.87 7.81
C GLY A 15 37.31 42.59 8.46
N ASP A 16 36.46 41.87 9.19
CA ASP A 16 36.48 41.86 10.67
C ASP A 16 35.25 41.14 11.27
N SER A 17 35.52 40.49 12.38
CA SER A 17 34.69 39.58 13.17
C SER A 17 33.58 40.25 14.00
N SER A 18 32.35 39.70 13.98
CA SER A 18 31.39 39.73 15.11
C SER A 18 30.17 38.82 14.85
N PRO A 19 29.37 38.45 15.88
CA PRO A 19 29.28 37.06 16.35
C PRO A 19 28.03 36.33 15.86
N VAL A 20 28.19 35.01 15.74
CA VAL A 20 27.16 34.02 15.46
C VAL A 20 26.08 34.06 16.55
N PRO A 21 24.78 34.21 16.23
CA PRO A 21 23.73 33.92 17.20
C PRO A 21 23.67 32.41 17.40
N ALA A 22 23.76 31.97 18.66
CA ALA A 22 23.55 30.58 19.04
C ALA A 22 22.20 30.09 18.45
N SER A 23 22.29 29.17 17.48
CA SER A 23 21.13 28.56 16.85
C SER A 23 20.40 27.71 17.87
N LEU A 24 19.18 28.14 18.22
CA LEU A 24 18.17 27.33 18.89
C LEU A 24 18.05 25.96 18.19
N PRO A 25 18.01 24.83 18.92
CA PRO A 25 17.79 23.53 18.31
C PRO A 25 16.39 23.51 17.69
N ARG A 26 16.32 23.55 16.37
CA ARG A 26 15.08 23.31 15.64
C ARG A 26 14.77 21.82 15.76
N GLN A 27 13.96 21.45 16.75
CA GLN A 27 13.25 20.18 16.76
C GLN A 27 12.29 20.16 15.57
N PHE A 28 12.80 19.76 14.40
CA PHE A 28 11.97 19.47 13.24
C PHE A 28 11.19 18.19 13.51
N LYS A 29 9.87 18.30 13.59
CA LYS A 29 8.97 17.15 13.63
C LYS A 29 9.19 16.33 12.35
N ARG A 30 9.87 15.19 12.49
CA ARG A 30 10.16 14.22 11.42
C ARG A 30 8.84 13.63 10.94
N GLY A 31 8.33 14.17 9.83
CA GLY A 31 7.10 13.71 9.20
C GLY A 31 6.32 14.84 8.53
N LEU A 32 6.62 15.12 7.27
CA LEU A 32 5.77 15.96 6.43
C LEU A 32 4.51 15.19 6.01
N ASN A 33 3.34 15.79 6.23
CA ASN A 33 2.07 15.34 5.70
C ASN A 33 1.97 15.76 4.23
N PHE A 34 1.92 14.79 3.31
CA PHE A 34 1.76 15.10 1.89
C PHE A 34 0.28 15.20 1.53
N ARG A 35 -0.06 16.22 0.73
CA ARG A 35 -1.35 16.29 0.04
C ARG A 35 -1.44 15.10 -0.93
N SER A 36 -2.63 14.49 -1.01
CA SER A 36 -2.89 13.29 -1.81
C SER A 36 -2.30 13.40 -3.24
N PRO A 37 -1.62 12.36 -3.76
CA PRO A 37 -1.13 12.38 -5.13
C PRO A 37 -2.32 12.53 -6.08
N ARG A 38 -2.26 13.47 -7.02
CA ARG A 38 -3.20 13.52 -8.14
C ARG A 38 -3.01 12.24 -8.97
N THR A 39 -4.02 11.39 -8.98
CA THR A 39 -4.02 10.09 -9.63
C THR A 39 -4.14 10.24 -11.15
N ASN A 40 -3.08 9.91 -11.89
CA ASN A 40 -3.17 9.51 -13.29
C ASN A 40 -2.47 8.15 -13.44
N ALA A 41 -3.29 7.10 -13.39
CA ALA A 41 -3.13 5.75 -13.95
C ALA A 41 -4.37 4.94 -13.49
N ASP A 42 -5.40 4.94 -14.34
CA ASP A 42 -6.73 4.39 -14.06
C ASP A 42 -6.72 2.86 -14.19
N GLN A 43 -6.28 2.16 -13.14
CA GLN A 43 -6.57 0.74 -12.97
C GLN A 43 -8.08 0.59 -12.71
N SER A 44 -8.66 -0.51 -13.19
CA SER A 44 -10.04 -0.98 -12.93
C SER A 44 -10.39 -1.22 -11.44
N GLY A 45 -9.50 -0.81 -10.52
CA GLY A 45 -9.84 -0.39 -9.17
C GLY A 45 -9.28 1.00 -8.89
N LYS A 46 -10.07 2.06 -9.15
CA LYS A 46 -9.73 3.43 -8.76
C LYS A 46 -9.35 3.43 -7.28
N ILE A 47 -8.11 3.79 -6.97
CA ILE A 47 -7.69 3.92 -5.58
C ILE A 47 -8.41 5.14 -5.01
N VAL A 48 -9.31 4.91 -4.07
CA VAL A 48 -10.08 5.99 -3.44
C VAL A 48 -9.40 6.39 -2.13
N TYR A 49 -9.11 7.68 -1.99
CA TYR A 49 -8.62 8.29 -0.77
C TYR A 49 -9.73 9.17 -0.19
N ALA A 50 -9.86 9.17 1.14
CA ALA A 50 -10.74 10.11 1.83
C ALA A 50 -10.21 11.55 1.71
N ASN A 51 -11.08 12.53 1.91
CA ASN A 51 -10.73 13.95 1.78
C ASN A 51 -9.60 14.38 2.73
N LYS A 52 -9.58 13.80 3.94
CA LYS A 52 -8.57 14.05 4.97
C LYS A 52 -7.52 12.92 5.05
N ALA A 53 -7.36 12.14 3.99
CA ALA A 53 -6.49 10.98 4.04
C ALA A 53 -5.02 11.38 4.25
N ILE A 54 -4.35 10.69 5.16
CA ILE A 54 -2.93 10.86 5.43
C ILE A 54 -2.12 9.86 4.59
N SER A 55 -1.07 10.34 3.94
CA SER A 55 -0.11 9.49 3.22
C SER A 55 1.32 9.83 3.63
N ARG A 56 2.06 8.83 4.10
CA ARG A 56 3.46 8.95 4.49
C ARG A 56 4.34 7.90 3.84
N TRP A 57 5.62 8.25 3.77
CA TRP A 57 6.70 7.32 3.46
C TRP A 57 7.82 7.49 4.48
N LEU A 58 8.39 6.36 4.90
CA LEU A 58 9.47 6.24 5.87
C LEU A 58 10.51 5.27 5.32
N ALA A 59 11.79 5.52 5.59
CA ALA A 59 12.86 4.54 5.40
C ALA A 59 13.39 4.14 6.77
N VAL A 60 13.45 2.83 7.05
CA VAL A 60 13.92 2.29 8.33
C VAL A 60 15.16 1.42 8.11
N GLY A 61 16.05 1.37 9.12
CA GLY A 61 17.37 0.75 8.99
C GLY A 61 18.45 1.67 8.41
N LEU A 62 18.20 2.99 8.50
CA LEU A 62 19.18 4.05 8.28
C LEU A 62 19.80 4.46 9.62
N ASP A 63 21.10 4.69 9.63
CA ASP A 63 21.78 5.31 10.77
C ASP A 63 21.33 6.79 10.87
N ASP A 64 21.28 7.35 12.08
CA ASP A 64 20.61 8.63 12.37
C ASP A 64 21.40 9.88 11.91
N ASP A 65 22.12 9.78 10.79
CA ASP A 65 22.93 10.86 10.20
C ASP A 65 22.08 11.79 9.32
N GLY A 66 21.18 12.54 9.96
CA GLY A 66 20.54 13.72 9.35
C GLY A 66 19.72 13.48 8.07
N ASP A 67 19.53 14.55 7.26
CA ASP A 67 18.69 14.57 6.05
C ASP A 67 19.34 13.86 4.83
N HIS A 68 20.56 13.34 5.00
CA HIS A 68 21.31 12.63 3.96
C HIS A 68 21.00 11.13 3.99
N LEU A 69 20.93 10.52 2.81
CA LEU A 69 20.86 9.06 2.74
C LEU A 69 22.22 8.49 3.19
N PRO A 70 22.26 7.51 4.11
CA PRO A 70 23.49 6.87 4.52
C PRO A 70 24.28 6.33 3.32
N SER A 71 25.60 6.39 3.45
CA SER A 71 26.54 5.82 2.48
C SER A 71 26.14 4.38 2.14
N GLY A 72 25.93 4.11 0.85
CA GLY A 72 25.52 2.80 0.35
C GLY A 72 24.02 2.62 0.14
N VAL A 73 23.15 3.60 0.40
CA VAL A 73 21.74 3.53 -0.02
C VAL A 73 21.58 4.18 -1.40
N PHE A 74 21.03 3.44 -2.35
CA PHE A 74 20.87 3.90 -3.74
C PHE A 74 19.57 3.38 -4.37
N LEU A 75 19.15 4.03 -5.45
CA LEU A 75 18.05 3.54 -6.29
C LEU A 75 18.59 2.55 -7.31
N LYS A 76 18.06 1.32 -7.32
CA LYS A 76 18.40 0.28 -8.28
C LYS A 76 17.24 0.08 -9.26
N PRO A 77 17.50 0.00 -10.57
CA PRO A 77 16.49 -0.44 -11.53
C PRO A 77 15.99 -1.85 -11.21
N VAL A 78 14.67 -2.02 -11.24
CA VAL A 78 14.03 -3.32 -11.05
C VAL A 78 13.31 -3.70 -12.32
N SER A 79 13.59 -4.90 -12.82
CA SER A 79 12.86 -5.45 -13.95
C SER A 79 11.49 -5.95 -13.48
N LEU A 80 10.45 -5.16 -13.71
CA LEU A 80 9.07 -5.53 -13.44
C LEU A 80 8.27 -5.40 -14.74
N GLU A 81 8.17 -6.49 -15.52
CA GLU A 81 7.55 -6.45 -16.85
C GLU A 81 6.15 -5.82 -16.86
N ALA A 82 5.34 -6.10 -15.82
CA ALA A 82 3.99 -5.57 -15.67
C ALA A 82 3.97 -4.04 -15.47
N ILE A 83 5.05 -3.46 -14.93
CA ILE A 83 5.20 -2.03 -14.67
C ILE A 83 5.94 -1.35 -15.83
N GLU A 84 7.02 -1.95 -16.32
CA GLU A 84 7.82 -1.44 -17.44
C GLU A 84 6.98 -1.28 -18.71
N ARG A 85 6.11 -2.24 -19.03
CA ARG A 85 5.17 -2.15 -20.17
C ARG A 85 4.21 -0.97 -20.04
N ARG A 86 3.94 -0.47 -18.83
CA ARG A 86 3.01 0.64 -18.57
C ARG A 86 3.70 2.00 -18.61
N SER A 87 4.88 2.13 -17.99
CA SER A 87 5.58 3.42 -17.91
C SER A 87 6.55 3.67 -19.07
N GLY A 88 7.02 2.62 -19.77
CA GLY A 88 8.14 2.71 -20.71
C GLY A 88 9.50 2.85 -20.00
N ASP A 89 9.54 3.53 -18.85
CA ASP A 89 10.71 3.64 -17.99
C ASP A 89 10.86 2.43 -17.06
N LYS A 90 12.12 2.09 -16.75
CA LYS A 90 12.44 1.07 -15.74
C LYS A 90 12.10 1.62 -14.34
N PRO A 91 11.26 0.91 -13.57
CA PRO A 91 10.98 1.29 -12.19
C PRO A 91 12.23 1.17 -11.32
N LEU A 92 12.33 2.01 -10.31
CA LEU A 92 13.44 2.01 -9.36
C LEU A 92 12.97 1.53 -7.99
N ALA A 93 13.81 0.79 -7.27
CA ALA A 93 13.59 0.45 -5.85
C ALA A 93 14.81 0.86 -5.03
N LEU A 94 14.55 1.20 -3.76
CA LEU A 94 15.61 1.55 -2.83
C LEU A 94 16.36 0.28 -2.40
N ALA A 95 17.70 0.32 -2.46
CA ALA A 95 18.60 -0.75 -2.07
C ALA A 95 19.70 -0.21 -1.16
N LYS A 96 20.19 -1.04 -0.25
CA LYS A 96 21.36 -0.75 0.60
C LYS A 96 22.51 -1.67 0.19
N ASN A 97 23.70 -1.12 -0.01
CA ASN A 97 24.92 -1.87 -0.27
C ASN A 97 25.41 -2.43 1.06
N CYS A 98 25.36 -3.74 1.23
CA CYS A 98 25.99 -4.41 2.35
C CYS A 98 27.48 -4.56 2.03
N MET A 99 28.28 -3.49 2.13
CA MET A 99 29.70 -3.72 2.34
C MET A 99 29.86 -4.26 3.75
N VAL A 100 30.37 -5.49 3.83
CA VAL A 100 30.62 -6.23 5.08
C VAL A 100 31.57 -5.40 5.94
N ASN A 101 31.04 -4.74 6.96
CA ASN A 101 31.75 -4.51 8.20
C ASN A 101 31.03 -5.36 9.24
N GLU A 102 31.35 -6.66 9.27
CA GLU A 102 30.95 -7.56 10.35
C GLU A 102 31.78 -7.33 11.63
N ASP A 103 32.73 -6.40 11.62
CA ASP A 103 33.50 -6.04 12.80
C ASP A 103 33.09 -4.65 13.31
N ASP A 104 32.00 -4.61 14.07
CA ASP A 104 31.95 -3.67 15.20
C ASP A 104 31.40 -4.41 16.42
N GLU A 105 32.27 -5.24 17.01
CA GLU A 105 32.10 -5.82 18.36
C GLU A 105 32.19 -4.76 19.47
N THR A 106 32.10 -3.47 19.15
CA THR A 106 32.15 -2.37 20.11
C THR A 106 30.82 -1.64 20.24
N GLY A 107 29.97 -2.19 21.12
CA GLY A 107 29.30 -1.40 22.15
C GLY A 107 28.31 -0.30 21.72
N GLN A 108 27.03 -0.63 21.89
CA GLN A 108 25.84 0.24 21.88
C GLN A 108 25.34 0.68 20.50
N ASP A 109 24.50 -0.17 19.90
CA ASP A 109 23.46 0.25 18.97
C ASP A 109 22.47 1.18 19.71
N HIS A 110 22.80 2.48 19.74
CA HIS A 110 21.91 3.53 20.24
C HIS A 110 20.79 3.85 19.24
N SER A 111 20.72 3.18 18.09
CA SER A 111 19.67 3.39 17.12
C SER A 111 18.35 2.81 17.63
N LYS A 112 17.28 3.58 17.44
CA LYS A 112 15.95 3.14 17.83
C LYS A 112 15.55 1.96 16.96
N LYS A 113 15.16 0.85 17.60
CA LYS A 113 14.62 -0.35 16.93
C LYS A 113 13.58 0.04 15.84
N PRO A 114 13.71 -0.46 14.59
CA PRO A 114 12.88 -0.03 13.46
C PRO A 114 11.36 -0.07 13.72
N TRP A 115 10.85 -1.11 14.38
CA TRP A 115 9.43 -1.24 14.70
C TRP A 115 8.94 -0.19 15.72
N VAL A 116 9.81 0.24 16.65
CA VAL A 116 9.48 1.30 17.61
C VAL A 116 9.39 2.64 16.88
N GLN A 117 10.33 2.93 15.98
CA GLN A 117 10.29 4.14 15.14
C GLN A 117 9.02 4.18 14.29
N ILE A 118 8.64 3.06 13.66
CA ILE A 118 7.41 2.97 12.87
C ILE A 118 6.20 3.24 13.74
N ALA A 119 6.05 2.55 14.87
CA ALA A 119 4.88 2.69 15.72
C ALA A 119 4.71 4.14 16.20
N GLU A 120 5.76 4.76 16.74
CA GLU A 120 5.70 6.15 17.21
C GLU A 120 5.38 7.16 16.11
N THR A 121 5.89 6.92 14.89
CA THR A 121 5.58 7.80 13.76
C THR A 121 4.15 7.64 13.29
N VAL A 122 3.62 6.41 13.30
CA VAL A 122 2.29 6.09 12.76
C VAL A 122 1.16 6.38 13.75
N MET A 123 1.38 6.17 15.05
CA MET A 123 0.32 6.24 16.05
C MET A 123 -0.49 7.54 16.03
N PRO A 124 0.12 8.74 15.98
CA PRO A 124 -0.64 10.00 15.93
C PRO A 124 -1.54 10.10 14.71
N ASP A 125 -1.06 9.68 13.54
CA ASP A 125 -1.87 9.70 12.31
C ASP A 125 -2.98 8.66 12.34
N LEU A 126 -2.71 7.49 12.93
CA LEU A 126 -3.65 6.39 13.03
C LEU A 126 -4.83 6.82 13.90
N VAL A 127 -4.56 7.37 15.09
CA VAL A 127 -5.59 7.87 16.01
C VAL A 127 -6.40 8.98 15.33
N SER A 128 -5.74 10.00 14.77
CA SER A 128 -6.42 11.12 14.11
C SER A 128 -7.27 10.67 12.92
N SER A 129 -6.74 9.77 12.07
CA SER A 129 -7.50 9.23 10.93
C SER A 129 -8.69 8.39 11.40
N PHE A 130 -8.53 7.64 12.49
CA PHE A 130 -9.60 6.81 13.04
C PHE A 130 -10.73 7.66 13.65
N GLU A 131 -10.41 8.74 14.36
CA GLU A 131 -11.40 9.70 14.87
C GLU A 131 -12.23 10.32 13.75
N VAL A 132 -11.57 10.71 12.64
CA VAL A 132 -12.27 11.21 11.45
C VAL A 132 -13.23 10.15 10.92
N VAL A 133 -12.76 8.90 10.75
CA VAL A 133 -13.61 7.79 10.28
C VAL A 133 -14.79 7.54 11.22
N LYS A 134 -14.57 7.56 12.53
CA LYS A 134 -15.62 7.36 13.53
C LYS A 134 -16.69 8.45 13.40
N SER A 135 -16.30 9.71 13.29
CA SER A 135 -17.22 10.83 13.09
C SER A 135 -18.02 10.75 11.78
N GLU A 136 -17.39 10.24 10.70
CA GLU A 136 -18.07 10.03 9.41
C GLU A 136 -19.11 8.90 9.47
N ILE A 137 -18.87 7.88 10.30
CA ILE A 137 -19.77 6.74 10.50
C ILE A 137 -20.93 7.10 11.43
N GLU A 138 -20.69 7.85 12.51
CA GLU A 138 -21.72 8.25 13.50
C GLU A 138 -22.88 9.04 12.88
N GLY A 139 -22.64 9.74 11.76
CA GLY A 139 -23.67 10.48 11.01
C GLY A 139 -24.46 9.67 9.98
N GLN A 140 -24.16 8.37 9.80
CA GLN A 140 -24.78 7.53 8.76
C GLN A 140 -25.59 6.40 9.40
N SER A 141 -26.90 6.40 9.17
CA SER A 141 -27.78 5.32 9.61
C SER A 141 -27.45 4.03 8.84
N MET A 142 -27.02 2.99 9.56
CA MET A 142 -27.11 1.58 9.16
C MET A 142 -26.38 1.17 7.86
N GLU A 143 -25.23 1.74 7.54
CA GLU A 143 -24.30 1.09 6.60
C GLU A 143 -23.19 0.37 7.35
N GLU A 144 -22.89 -0.87 6.95
CA GLU A 144 -21.75 -1.64 7.47
C GLU A 144 -20.41 -1.06 6.96
N ILE A 145 -20.13 0.20 7.29
CA ILE A 145 -18.83 0.82 7.07
C ILE A 145 -17.91 0.35 8.18
N LYS A 146 -17.07 -0.63 7.86
CA LYS A 146 -16.11 -1.18 8.83
C LYS A 146 -14.73 -0.59 8.60
N PRO A 147 -14.16 0.20 9.53
CA PRO A 147 -12.75 0.53 9.49
C PRO A 147 -11.92 -0.74 9.70
N THR A 148 -10.77 -0.81 9.05
CA THR A 148 -9.84 -1.93 9.18
C THR A 148 -8.43 -1.41 9.02
N LEU A 149 -7.57 -1.71 10.00
CA LEU A 149 -6.14 -1.55 9.87
C LEU A 149 -5.53 -2.80 9.23
N VAL A 150 -4.76 -2.61 8.16
CA VAL A 150 -4.08 -3.70 7.44
C VAL A 150 -2.60 -3.40 7.19
N ALA A 151 -1.77 -4.42 7.33
CA ALA A 151 -0.41 -4.44 6.83
C ALA A 151 -0.34 -5.29 5.55
N ARG A 152 0.46 -4.83 4.57
CA ARG A 152 0.76 -5.55 3.33
C ARG A 152 2.26 -5.54 3.09
N PHE A 153 2.75 -6.57 2.42
CA PHE A 153 4.15 -6.71 2.04
C PHE A 153 4.28 -6.68 0.52
N GLY A 154 5.40 -6.19 0.03
CA GLY A 154 5.61 -5.93 -1.39
C GLY A 154 6.85 -5.09 -1.60
N LYS A 155 6.89 -4.32 -2.69
CA LYS A 155 7.98 -3.37 -2.96
C LYS A 155 7.48 -1.97 -3.24
N ILE A 156 8.16 -0.98 -2.67
CA ILE A 156 7.96 0.43 -2.99
C ILE A 156 8.77 0.73 -4.25
N ILE A 157 8.04 1.13 -5.28
CA ILE A 157 8.58 1.43 -6.59
C ILE A 157 8.50 2.93 -6.82
N PHE A 158 9.63 3.51 -7.20
CA PHE A 158 9.79 4.91 -7.56
C PHE A 158 9.75 5.06 -9.08
N TYR A 159 9.06 6.09 -9.55
CA TYR A 159 8.94 6.45 -10.95
C TYR A 159 9.55 7.80 -11.22
N GLY A 160 10.15 7.92 -12.40
CA GLY A 160 10.79 9.12 -12.90
C GLY A 160 12.22 8.82 -13.34
N SER A 161 12.63 9.48 -14.42
CA SER A 161 14.04 9.63 -14.69
C SER A 161 14.63 10.52 -13.58
N PRO A 162 15.74 10.15 -12.93
CA PRO A 162 16.62 11.18 -12.43
C PRO A 162 16.90 12.07 -13.65
N SER A 163 16.83 13.38 -13.53
CA SER A 163 17.36 14.31 -14.56
C SER A 163 18.90 14.21 -14.68
N PHE A 164 19.45 13.02 -14.48
CA PHE A 164 20.86 12.73 -14.29
C PHE A 164 21.16 11.38 -14.96
N PRO A 165 22.30 11.28 -15.67
CA PRO A 165 22.65 10.06 -16.39
C PRO A 165 22.68 8.84 -15.47
N VAL A 166 22.31 7.69 -16.03
CA VAL A 166 22.19 6.38 -15.37
C VAL A 166 23.47 5.97 -14.63
N GLU A 167 24.61 6.53 -15.00
CA GLU A 167 25.93 6.35 -14.39
C GLU A 167 26.11 7.08 -13.04
N THR A 168 25.20 8.00 -12.69
CA THR A 168 25.21 8.82 -11.45
C THR A 168 24.05 8.49 -10.50
N CYS A 169 23.40 7.33 -10.63
CA CYS A 169 22.31 6.92 -9.72
C CYS A 169 22.75 6.72 -8.26
N GLY A 170 24.05 6.85 -7.97
CA GLY A 170 24.62 6.96 -6.63
C GLY A 170 24.47 8.34 -5.96
N ASP A 171 24.16 9.40 -6.71
CA ASP A 171 24.16 10.79 -6.19
C ASP A 171 22.76 11.31 -5.77
N MET A 172 21.82 10.41 -5.46
CA MET A 172 20.57 10.80 -4.77
C MET A 172 20.91 11.10 -3.30
N ASN A 173 21.47 12.28 -3.04
CA ASN A 173 22.14 12.59 -1.77
C ASN A 173 21.20 13.01 -0.62
N THR A 174 19.87 13.03 -0.82
CA THR A 174 18.94 13.43 0.26
C THR A 174 17.62 12.66 0.23
N GLU A 175 17.14 12.33 1.44
CA GLU A 175 15.81 11.74 1.66
C GLU A 175 14.69 12.65 1.08
N THR A 176 14.92 13.95 1.07
CA THR A 176 13.98 14.97 0.57
C THR A 176 13.73 14.82 -0.94
N SER A 177 14.75 14.50 -1.74
CA SER A 177 14.60 14.26 -3.18
C SER A 177 13.77 13.00 -3.45
N LEU A 178 14.01 11.91 -2.69
CA LEU A 178 13.21 10.69 -2.79
C LEU A 178 11.74 10.91 -2.43
N ARG A 179 11.46 11.81 -1.48
CA ARG A 179 10.08 12.16 -1.09
C ARG A 179 9.28 12.81 -2.22
N GLN A 180 9.96 13.47 -3.17
CA GLN A 180 9.32 14.15 -4.31
C GLN A 180 9.00 13.22 -5.48
N LEU A 181 9.65 12.05 -5.54
CA LEU A 181 9.40 11.07 -6.60
C LEU A 181 7.99 10.49 -6.51
N LYS A 182 7.39 10.22 -7.68
CA LYS A 182 6.15 9.46 -7.76
C LYS A 182 6.43 8.03 -7.29
N ARG A 183 5.55 7.48 -6.47
CA ARG A 183 5.71 6.15 -5.88
C ARG A 183 4.46 5.30 -6.06
N SER A 184 4.66 3.99 -6.13
CA SER A 184 3.62 2.98 -5.96
C SER A 184 4.10 1.87 -5.05
N PHE A 185 3.16 1.10 -4.51
CA PHE A 185 3.48 -0.12 -3.77
C PHE A 185 3.00 -1.30 -4.59
N TYR A 186 3.93 -2.14 -5.01
CA TYR A 186 3.71 -3.33 -5.78
C TYR A 186 3.54 -4.51 -4.82
N THR A 187 2.35 -5.09 -4.77
CA THR A 187 1.97 -6.09 -3.76
C THR A 187 2.36 -7.52 -4.11
N ASN A 188 2.84 -7.77 -5.34
CA ASN A 188 3.24 -9.10 -5.75
C ASN A 188 4.55 -9.48 -5.04
N ILE A 189 4.54 -10.63 -4.39
CA ILE A 189 5.67 -11.17 -3.63
C ILE A 189 6.11 -12.51 -4.25
N PRO A 190 7.38 -12.92 -4.08
CA PRO A 190 7.82 -14.24 -4.52
C PRO A 190 7.03 -15.37 -3.83
N SER A 191 6.74 -16.45 -4.55
CA SER A 191 6.03 -17.62 -4.00
C SER A 191 6.74 -18.24 -2.81
N SER A 192 8.08 -18.20 -2.78
CA SER A 192 8.89 -18.64 -1.63
C SER A 192 8.57 -17.86 -0.35
N PHE A 193 8.24 -16.58 -0.47
CA PHE A 193 7.82 -15.77 0.68
C PHE A 193 6.43 -16.20 1.19
N VAL A 194 5.52 -16.53 0.29
CA VAL A 194 4.21 -17.09 0.65
C VAL A 194 4.37 -18.42 1.38
N GLU A 195 5.18 -19.32 0.85
CA GLU A 195 5.47 -20.62 1.47
C GLU A 195 6.06 -20.45 2.86
N ASN A 196 7.08 -19.60 3.00
CA ASN A 196 7.69 -19.28 4.29
C ASN A 196 6.67 -18.70 5.28
N ALA A 197 5.82 -17.77 4.82
CA ALA A 197 4.77 -17.20 5.66
C ALA A 197 3.80 -18.28 6.18
N THR A 198 3.44 -19.26 5.35
CA THR A 198 2.53 -20.33 5.76
C THR A 198 3.17 -21.41 6.63
N LEU A 199 4.45 -21.74 6.41
CA LEU A 199 5.13 -22.84 7.10
C LEU A 199 5.80 -22.42 8.41
N ARG A 200 6.30 -21.18 8.50
CA ARG A 200 7.03 -20.68 9.67
C ARG A 200 6.27 -19.60 10.43
N ILE A 201 5.92 -18.52 9.73
CA ILE A 201 5.35 -17.32 10.37
C ILE A 201 3.97 -17.60 10.97
N VAL A 202 3.11 -18.36 10.27
CA VAL A 202 1.77 -18.72 10.77
C VAL A 202 1.84 -19.47 12.11
N PRO A 203 2.62 -20.56 12.26
CA PRO A 203 2.83 -21.21 13.55
C PRO A 203 3.46 -20.30 14.62
N GLU A 204 4.48 -19.51 14.27
CA GLU A 204 5.21 -18.63 15.21
C GLU A 204 4.31 -17.57 15.84
N ILE A 205 3.43 -16.95 15.06
CA ILE A 205 2.46 -15.93 15.52
C ILE A 205 1.20 -16.59 16.13
N GLY A 206 1.13 -17.93 16.15
CA GLY A 206 -0.02 -18.67 16.68
C GLY A 206 -1.29 -18.49 15.85
N LEU A 207 -1.16 -18.34 14.53
CA LEU A 207 -2.29 -18.26 13.62
C LEU A 207 -2.78 -19.67 13.25
N SER A 208 -4.10 -19.85 13.28
CA SER A 208 -4.77 -21.11 12.90
C SER A 208 -5.45 -20.98 11.54
N PHE A 209 -5.41 -22.03 10.73
CA PHE A 209 -6.14 -22.08 9.46
C PHE A 209 -7.65 -21.94 9.71
N GLU A 210 -8.31 -21.06 8.95
CA GLU A 210 -9.75 -20.80 9.06
C GLU A 210 -10.50 -21.34 7.84
N ASP A 211 -10.13 -20.89 6.65
CA ASP A 211 -10.79 -21.28 5.41
C ASP A 211 -9.89 -21.12 4.19
N GLU A 212 -10.29 -21.79 3.12
CA GLU A 212 -9.84 -21.51 1.76
C GLU A 212 -11.06 -21.07 0.93
N LYS A 213 -10.87 -20.01 0.14
CA LYS A 213 -11.93 -19.44 -0.69
C LYS A 213 -11.44 -19.22 -2.11
N ASP A 214 -12.17 -19.81 -3.05
CA ASP A 214 -12.11 -19.53 -4.47
C ASP A 214 -13.22 -18.53 -4.82
N ILE A 215 -12.84 -17.32 -5.22
CA ILE A 215 -13.76 -16.21 -5.46
C ILE A 215 -13.38 -15.50 -6.76
N TYR A 216 -14.39 -15.28 -7.59
CA TYR A 216 -14.36 -14.34 -8.69
C TYR A 216 -14.80 -12.95 -8.21
N HIS A 217 -14.01 -11.94 -8.53
CA HIS A 217 -14.34 -10.55 -8.33
C HIS A 217 -14.59 -9.89 -9.68
N VAL A 218 -15.84 -9.54 -9.97
CA VAL A 218 -16.18 -8.75 -11.16
C VAL A 218 -16.24 -7.28 -10.76
N LYS A 219 -15.47 -6.44 -11.43
CA LYS A 219 -15.46 -4.98 -11.21
C LYS A 219 -16.32 -4.30 -12.23
N LEU A 220 -17.22 -3.44 -11.76
CA LEU A 220 -18.16 -2.70 -12.58
C LEU A 220 -17.93 -1.21 -12.43
N SER A 221 -17.91 -0.48 -13.54
CA SER A 221 -18.18 0.95 -13.54
C SER A 221 -19.69 1.18 -13.43
N ASP A 222 -20.06 2.23 -12.70
CA ASP A 222 -21.44 2.73 -12.62
C ASP A 222 -21.44 4.17 -13.16
N LYS A 223 -22.11 4.41 -14.30
CA LYS A 223 -22.19 5.75 -14.89
C LYS A 223 -22.88 6.77 -13.99
N SER A 224 -23.78 6.33 -13.10
CA SER A 224 -24.41 7.19 -12.11
C SER A 224 -23.49 7.52 -10.93
N ARG A 225 -22.37 6.78 -10.77
CA ARG A 225 -21.38 6.95 -9.70
C ARG A 225 -19.96 6.84 -10.28
N PRO A 226 -19.53 7.79 -11.12
CA PRO A 226 -18.28 7.67 -11.88
C PRO A 226 -17.02 7.58 -11.00
N ASP A 227 -17.09 8.06 -9.76
CA ASP A 227 -15.99 8.00 -8.80
C ASP A 227 -15.89 6.68 -8.03
N SER A 228 -16.84 5.76 -8.23
CA SER A 228 -16.91 4.48 -7.53
C SER A 228 -16.82 3.30 -8.49
N THR A 229 -16.07 2.28 -8.11
CA THR A 229 -16.16 0.96 -8.75
C THR A 229 -16.91 0.02 -7.82
N ILE A 230 -17.87 -0.70 -8.38
CA ILE A 230 -18.60 -1.76 -7.69
C ILE A 230 -17.78 -3.05 -7.84
N THR A 231 -17.64 -3.79 -6.75
CA THR A 231 -17.01 -5.11 -6.72
C THR A 231 -18.08 -6.14 -6.39
N CYS A 232 -18.39 -6.99 -7.36
CA CYS A 232 -19.24 -8.14 -7.19
C CYS A 232 -18.38 -9.36 -6.86
N LYS A 233 -18.65 -10.01 -5.73
CA LYS A 233 -17.99 -11.26 -5.32
C LYS A 233 -18.90 -12.43 -5.66
N CYS A 234 -18.34 -13.36 -6.42
CA CYS A 234 -19.05 -14.51 -6.95
C CYS A 234 -18.31 -15.78 -6.57
N SER A 235 -19.07 -16.79 -6.14
CA SER A 235 -18.60 -18.17 -6.03
C SER A 235 -19.02 -18.96 -7.27
N VAL A 236 -18.41 -20.12 -7.50
CA VAL A 236 -18.86 -21.03 -8.55
C VAL A 236 -19.83 -22.04 -7.96
N SER A 237 -21.02 -22.12 -8.53
CA SER A 237 -22.00 -23.17 -8.24
C SER A 237 -21.47 -24.50 -8.75
N LYS A 238 -21.27 -25.48 -7.86
CA LYS A 238 -20.79 -26.81 -8.25
C LYS A 238 -21.78 -27.57 -9.14
N ALA A 239 -23.08 -27.33 -8.95
CA ALA A 239 -24.14 -28.02 -9.68
C ALA A 239 -24.32 -27.44 -11.09
N GLU A 240 -24.33 -26.10 -11.22
CA GLU A 240 -24.65 -25.45 -12.48
C GLU A 240 -23.41 -24.98 -13.27
N GLN A 241 -22.21 -25.04 -12.68
CA GLN A 241 -20.97 -24.49 -13.26
C GLN A 241 -21.13 -23.02 -13.67
N ARG A 242 -21.84 -22.25 -12.83
CA ARG A 242 -22.16 -20.83 -13.04
C ARG A 242 -21.72 -19.97 -11.87
N LEU A 243 -21.55 -18.68 -12.12
CA LEU A 243 -21.26 -17.70 -11.08
C LEU A 243 -22.50 -17.41 -10.24
N GLU A 244 -22.36 -17.52 -8.93
CA GLU A 244 -23.37 -17.11 -7.95
C GLU A 244 -22.88 -15.85 -7.23
N LEU A 245 -23.59 -14.74 -7.44
CA LEU A 245 -23.33 -13.49 -6.74
C LEU A 245 -23.78 -13.60 -5.29
N TYR A 246 -22.85 -13.45 -4.33
CA TYR A 246 -23.19 -13.49 -2.91
C TYR A 246 -22.86 -12.18 -2.17
N LYS A 247 -22.08 -11.27 -2.77
CA LYS A 247 -21.78 -9.98 -2.13
C LYS A 247 -21.45 -8.88 -3.12
N VAL A 248 -21.99 -7.68 -2.87
CA VAL A 248 -21.68 -6.46 -3.63
C VAL A 248 -21.09 -5.42 -2.69
N GLU A 249 -19.92 -4.89 -3.05
CA GLU A 249 -19.18 -3.94 -2.20
C GLU A 249 -18.65 -2.79 -3.07
N LEU A 250 -18.56 -1.58 -2.52
CA LEU A 250 -17.80 -0.51 -3.16
C LEU A 250 -16.29 -0.70 -2.97
N ASN A 251 -15.52 0.02 -3.77
CA ASN A 251 -14.08 0.14 -3.56
C ASN A 251 -13.77 0.58 -2.14
N GLN A 252 -12.64 0.07 -1.66
CA GLN A 252 -12.10 0.44 -0.37
C GLN A 252 -11.64 1.90 -0.40
N VAL A 253 -12.01 2.66 0.63
CA VAL A 253 -11.55 4.04 0.84
C VAL A 253 -10.37 4.00 1.81
N ARG A 254 -9.27 4.67 1.45
CA ARG A 254 -8.07 4.78 2.26
C ARG A 254 -8.10 6.07 3.07
N HIS A 255 -7.94 5.94 4.38
CA HIS A 255 -7.91 7.06 5.34
C HIS A 255 -6.49 7.35 5.80
N MET A 256 -5.65 6.32 5.89
CA MET A 256 -4.23 6.45 6.18
C MET A 256 -3.45 5.44 5.35
N VAL A 257 -2.32 5.84 4.78
CA VAL A 257 -1.35 4.95 4.13
C VAL A 257 0.06 5.35 4.57
N VAL A 258 0.80 4.41 5.14
CA VAL A 258 2.20 4.59 5.50
C VAL A 258 3.02 3.52 4.79
N ASP A 259 3.85 3.95 3.86
CA ASP A 259 4.79 3.12 3.13
C ASP A 259 6.13 3.12 3.85
N VAL A 260 6.63 1.95 4.20
CA VAL A 260 7.87 1.77 4.94
C VAL A 260 8.85 1.01 4.07
N SER A 261 9.92 1.69 3.64
CA SER A 261 11.06 1.06 2.99
C SER A 261 11.92 0.34 4.02
N CYS A 262 12.03 -0.98 3.90
CA CYS A 262 12.73 -1.82 4.86
C CYS A 262 14.09 -2.23 4.27
N LEU A 263 15.11 -1.39 4.47
CA LEU A 263 16.37 -1.49 3.73
C LEU A 263 17.21 -2.73 4.03
N ASN A 264 17.01 -3.31 5.21
CA ASN A 264 17.66 -4.54 5.65
C ASN A 264 16.84 -5.79 5.30
N LYS A 265 15.82 -5.67 4.43
CA LYS A 265 14.86 -6.73 4.10
C LYS A 265 14.51 -6.74 2.61
N ASP A 266 14.12 -7.92 2.14
CA ASP A 266 13.73 -8.14 0.74
C ASP A 266 12.34 -7.63 0.41
N LEU A 267 11.52 -7.25 1.39
CA LEU A 267 10.20 -6.68 1.18
C LEU A 267 10.01 -5.41 2.00
N ASP A 268 9.31 -4.46 1.41
CA ASP A 268 8.80 -3.27 2.06
C ASP A 268 7.41 -3.53 2.64
N MET A 269 6.99 -2.66 3.57
CA MET A 269 5.69 -2.77 4.23
C MET A 269 4.80 -1.58 3.90
N ARG A 270 3.50 -1.82 3.74
CA ARG A 270 2.46 -0.78 3.71
C ARG A 270 1.47 -1.02 4.84
N LEU A 271 1.37 -0.05 5.73
CA LEU A 271 0.32 0.01 6.75
C LEU A 271 -0.80 0.93 6.28
N MET A 272 -2.05 0.51 6.42
CA MET A 272 -3.18 1.22 5.86
C MET A 272 -4.43 1.12 6.74
N LEU A 273 -4.98 2.28 7.13
CA LEU A 273 -6.34 2.38 7.67
C LEU A 273 -7.31 2.62 6.51
N CYS A 274 -8.36 1.82 6.45
CA CYS A 274 -9.28 1.85 5.33
C CYS A 274 -10.70 1.49 5.77
N THR A 275 -11.69 1.99 5.05
CA THR A 275 -13.08 1.55 5.19
C THR A 275 -13.54 0.82 3.95
N LYS A 276 -14.48 -0.10 4.13
CA LYS A 276 -15.19 -0.73 3.02
C LYS A 276 -16.68 -0.63 3.27
N ARG A 277 -17.41 -0.14 2.26
CA ARG A 277 -18.87 -0.03 2.28
C ARG A 277 -19.47 -1.21 1.54
N ILE A 278 -20.33 -1.94 2.23
CA ILE A 278 -21.15 -3.00 1.64
C ILE A 278 -22.42 -2.32 1.16
N LEU A 279 -22.81 -2.57 -0.10
CA LEU A 279 -24.02 -1.99 -0.64
C LEU A 279 -25.19 -2.90 -0.27
N THR A 280 -25.85 -2.58 0.84
CA THR A 280 -27.08 -3.25 1.31
C THR A 280 -28.33 -2.64 0.69
N ASP A 281 -28.36 -1.30 0.57
CA ASP A 281 -29.46 -0.54 -0.02
C ASP A 281 -29.31 -0.38 -1.54
N ILE A 282 -29.26 -1.50 -2.25
CA ILE A 282 -29.36 -1.53 -3.72
C ILE A 282 -30.83 -1.77 -4.08
N SER A 283 -31.39 -0.98 -5.01
CA SER A 283 -32.74 -1.20 -5.51
C SER A 283 -32.85 -2.55 -6.25
N GLU A 284 -34.03 -3.17 -6.29
CA GLU A 284 -34.19 -4.45 -6.99
C GLU A 284 -33.84 -4.36 -8.49
N LYS A 285 -34.11 -3.22 -9.13
CA LYS A 285 -33.70 -2.96 -10.51
C LYS A 285 -32.19 -3.03 -10.70
N GLU A 286 -31.44 -2.39 -9.80
CA GLU A 286 -29.98 -2.41 -9.82
C GLU A 286 -29.43 -3.81 -9.50
N LYS A 287 -30.00 -4.50 -8.50
CA LYS A 287 -29.61 -5.88 -8.19
C LYS A 287 -29.82 -6.80 -9.39
N ASN A 288 -30.97 -6.71 -10.06
CA ASN A 288 -31.25 -7.52 -11.26
C ASN A 288 -30.30 -7.18 -12.40
N SER A 289 -30.05 -5.89 -12.65
CA SER A 289 -29.09 -5.46 -13.69
C SER A 289 -27.69 -6.02 -13.46
N ILE A 290 -27.22 -6.02 -12.20
CA ILE A 290 -25.93 -6.60 -11.80
C ILE A 290 -25.98 -8.12 -11.92
N ARG A 291 -27.04 -8.79 -11.45
CA ARG A 291 -27.19 -10.24 -11.54
C ARG A 291 -27.19 -10.72 -12.98
N ASP A 292 -27.91 -10.07 -13.88
CA ASP A 292 -27.94 -10.42 -15.30
C ASP A 292 -26.56 -10.37 -15.93
N LEU A 293 -25.79 -9.33 -15.60
CA LEU A 293 -24.41 -9.18 -16.03
C LEU A 293 -23.51 -10.32 -15.52
N ILE A 294 -23.63 -10.68 -14.23
CA ILE A 294 -22.87 -11.79 -13.64
C ILE A 294 -23.26 -13.14 -14.26
N THR A 295 -24.56 -13.41 -14.42
CA THR A 295 -25.07 -14.67 -14.98
C THR A 295 -24.72 -14.83 -16.47
N SER A 296 -24.50 -13.73 -17.19
CA SER A 296 -24.04 -13.76 -18.58
C SER A 296 -22.55 -14.09 -18.75
N ALA A 297 -21.78 -14.08 -17.68
CA ALA A 297 -20.37 -14.42 -17.70
C ALA A 297 -20.17 -15.91 -18.00
N VAL A 298 -19.15 -16.23 -18.79
CA VAL A 298 -18.70 -17.60 -19.05
C VAL A 298 -17.39 -17.82 -18.33
N ILE A 299 -17.33 -18.88 -17.52
CA ILE A 299 -16.11 -19.33 -16.86
C ILE A 299 -15.20 -19.94 -17.92
N ASP A 300 -13.98 -19.41 -18.02
CA ASP A 300 -13.00 -19.79 -19.02
C ASP A 300 -11.60 -19.69 -18.43
N SER A 301 -11.03 -20.82 -18.03
CA SER A 301 -9.70 -20.88 -17.41
C SER A 301 -8.55 -20.57 -18.38
N SER A 302 -8.83 -20.46 -19.69
CA SER A 302 -7.82 -20.13 -20.69
C SER A 302 -7.53 -18.63 -20.77
N VAL A 303 -8.42 -17.78 -20.23
CA VAL A 303 -8.26 -16.32 -20.23
C VAL A 303 -7.84 -15.81 -18.86
N LYS A 304 -7.12 -14.68 -18.86
CA LYS A 304 -6.72 -14.00 -17.62
C LYS A 304 -7.94 -13.57 -16.81
N GLY A 305 -7.90 -13.82 -15.51
CA GLY A 305 -9.02 -13.59 -14.59
C GLY A 305 -10.14 -14.63 -14.70
N GLY A 306 -10.03 -15.61 -15.60
CA GLY A 306 -10.89 -16.79 -15.65
C GLY A 306 -12.33 -16.56 -16.13
N LEU A 307 -12.69 -15.36 -16.59
CA LEU A 307 -14.03 -15.04 -17.08
C LEU A 307 -14.00 -14.31 -18.42
N ARG A 308 -15.00 -14.60 -19.25
CA ARG A 308 -15.30 -13.86 -20.48
C ARG A 308 -16.78 -13.56 -20.60
N TRP A 309 -17.12 -12.54 -21.37
CA TRP A 309 -18.51 -12.22 -21.73
C TRP A 309 -18.73 -12.45 -23.22
N PRO A 310 -19.90 -12.96 -23.63
CA PRO A 310 -20.34 -12.89 -25.02
C PRO A 310 -20.37 -11.43 -25.48
N LEU A 311 -20.14 -11.20 -26.77
CA LEU A 311 -20.11 -9.86 -27.35
C LEU A 311 -21.39 -9.06 -27.03
N GLY A 312 -21.24 -7.88 -26.45
CA GLY A 312 -22.34 -6.98 -26.07
C GLY A 312 -23.04 -7.36 -24.75
N LYS A 313 -22.51 -8.34 -24.00
CA LYS A 313 -23.02 -8.74 -22.67
C LYS A 313 -22.17 -8.24 -21.52
N GLU A 314 -21.06 -7.58 -21.80
CA GLU A 314 -20.16 -6.92 -20.85
C GLU A 314 -20.76 -5.62 -20.25
N SER A 315 -21.97 -5.24 -20.65
CA SER A 315 -22.72 -4.11 -20.12
C SER A 315 -24.17 -4.48 -19.85
N SER A 316 -24.75 -3.84 -18.83
CA SER A 316 -26.17 -3.95 -18.51
C SER A 316 -26.81 -2.57 -18.61
N GLY A 317 -27.64 -2.40 -19.65
CA GLY A 317 -28.20 -1.11 -20.04
C GLY A 317 -27.11 -0.09 -20.38
N ASP A 318 -27.40 1.18 -20.12
CA ASP A 318 -26.45 2.28 -20.27
C ASP A 318 -25.64 2.54 -18.99
N ARG A 319 -25.94 1.88 -17.87
CA ARG A 319 -25.40 2.23 -16.55
C ARG A 319 -24.17 1.44 -16.12
N TYR A 320 -24.21 0.12 -16.24
CA TYR A 320 -23.15 -0.75 -15.72
C TYR A 320 -22.31 -1.36 -16.84
N SER A 321 -21.00 -1.40 -16.64
CA SER A 321 -20.06 -2.05 -17.57
C SER A 321 -18.97 -2.76 -16.80
N VAL A 322 -18.57 -3.95 -17.26
CA VAL A 322 -17.43 -4.68 -16.70
C VAL A 322 -16.15 -3.92 -17.02
N VAL A 323 -15.35 -3.62 -16.01
CA VAL A 323 -14.06 -2.94 -16.15
C VAL A 323 -12.87 -3.80 -15.74
N GLY A 324 -13.11 -4.91 -15.04
CA GLY A 324 -12.07 -5.91 -14.79
C GLY A 324 -12.60 -7.16 -14.10
N VAL A 325 -11.77 -8.20 -14.06
CA VAL A 325 -12.03 -9.46 -13.36
C VAL A 325 -10.80 -9.95 -12.60
N TRP A 326 -11.02 -10.49 -11.40
CA TRP A 326 -9.99 -11.15 -10.60
C TRP A 326 -10.51 -12.52 -10.18
N HIS A 327 -9.83 -13.57 -10.58
CA HIS A 327 -9.99 -14.88 -9.97
C HIS A 327 -9.01 -14.99 -8.82
N THR A 328 -9.49 -15.29 -7.61
CA THR A 328 -8.65 -15.33 -6.42
C THR A 328 -8.87 -16.60 -5.63
N ILE A 329 -7.78 -17.29 -5.33
CA ILE A 329 -7.74 -18.39 -4.38
C ILE A 329 -7.03 -17.87 -3.14
N SER A 330 -7.71 -17.93 -2.01
CA SER A 330 -7.17 -17.36 -0.78
C SER A 330 -7.27 -18.29 0.40
N LYS A 331 -6.16 -18.44 1.14
CA LYS A 331 -6.10 -19.11 2.44
C LYS A 331 -6.13 -18.07 3.55
N THR A 332 -7.00 -18.28 4.54
CA THR A 332 -7.13 -17.40 5.69
C THR A 332 -6.61 -18.10 6.93
N TYR A 333 -5.78 -17.40 7.70
CA TYR A 333 -5.29 -17.81 9.01
C TYR A 333 -5.67 -16.74 10.03
N LYS A 334 -6.08 -17.12 11.25
CA LYS A 334 -6.47 -16.16 12.29
C LYS A 334 -6.10 -16.63 13.68
N ASN A 335 -6.02 -15.66 14.58
CA ASN A 335 -6.12 -15.82 16.03
C ASN A 335 -7.14 -14.79 16.56
N SER A 336 -7.09 -14.47 17.85
CA SER A 336 -7.98 -13.48 18.48
C SER A 336 -7.75 -12.05 17.99
N SER A 337 -6.48 -11.67 17.75
CA SER A 337 -6.08 -10.28 17.47
C SER A 337 -5.79 -10.01 15.98
N MET A 338 -5.55 -11.03 15.17
CA MET A 338 -5.08 -10.89 13.79
C MET A 338 -5.76 -11.84 12.82
N ARG A 339 -5.74 -11.47 11.54
CA ARG A 339 -6.10 -12.37 10.43
C ARG A 339 -5.15 -12.16 9.26
N LEU A 340 -4.35 -13.15 8.96
CA LEU A 340 -3.53 -13.21 7.76
C LEU A 340 -4.36 -13.81 6.61
N LYS A 341 -4.31 -13.16 5.45
CA LYS A 341 -4.87 -13.68 4.21
C LYS A 341 -3.75 -13.79 3.18
N VAL A 342 -3.45 -15.02 2.78
CA VAL A 342 -2.57 -15.35 1.66
C VAL A 342 -3.46 -15.52 0.42
N ARG A 343 -3.06 -14.95 -0.71
CA ARG A 343 -3.89 -14.95 -1.92
C ARG A 343 -3.03 -15.13 -3.17
N HIS A 344 -3.39 -16.13 -3.97
CA HIS A 344 -3.13 -16.17 -5.39
C HIS A 344 -4.21 -15.38 -6.12
N ALA A 345 -3.84 -14.49 -7.04
CA ALA A 345 -4.79 -13.70 -7.80
C ALA A 345 -4.39 -13.60 -9.27
N ASP A 346 -5.23 -14.13 -10.14
CA ASP A 346 -5.17 -13.91 -11.58
C ASP A 346 -6.16 -12.81 -11.97
N ARG A 347 -5.70 -11.84 -12.74
CA ARG A 347 -6.39 -10.56 -12.92
C ARG A 347 -6.37 -10.15 -14.37
N PHE A 348 -7.45 -9.52 -14.79
CA PHE A 348 -7.52 -8.84 -16.06
C PHE A 348 -8.24 -7.50 -15.93
N ASP A 349 -7.57 -6.45 -16.36
CA ASP A 349 -8.07 -5.09 -16.39
C ASP A 349 -8.49 -4.74 -17.82
N PHE A 350 -9.78 -4.57 -18.05
CA PHE A 350 -10.30 -4.24 -19.38
C PHE A 350 -10.00 -2.80 -19.79
N LYS A 351 -9.85 -1.87 -18.84
CA LYS A 351 -9.59 -0.45 -19.17
C LYS A 351 -8.22 -0.26 -19.83
N ILE A 352 -7.23 -1.01 -19.36
CA ILE A 352 -5.86 -0.94 -19.87
C ILE A 352 -5.43 -2.21 -20.63
N SER A 353 -6.34 -3.16 -20.82
CA SER A 353 -6.11 -4.43 -21.52
C SER A 353 -4.87 -5.17 -21.02
N HIS A 354 -4.74 -5.28 -19.69
CA HIS A 354 -3.56 -5.87 -19.05
C HIS A 354 -3.98 -6.93 -18.04
N GLY A 355 -3.31 -8.08 -18.10
CA GLY A 355 -3.48 -9.16 -17.14
C GLY A 355 -2.22 -9.42 -16.33
N GLU A 356 -2.40 -9.81 -15.08
CA GLU A 356 -1.31 -10.06 -14.15
C GLU A 356 -1.69 -11.17 -13.16
N VAL A 357 -0.74 -12.05 -12.87
CA VAL A 357 -0.86 -13.06 -11.81
C VAL A 357 0.06 -12.66 -10.67
N THR A 358 -0.50 -12.59 -9.47
CA THR A 358 0.22 -12.12 -8.29
C THR A 358 0.00 -13.03 -7.10
N GLU A 359 1.05 -13.20 -6.30
CA GLU A 359 0.96 -13.72 -4.95
C GLU A 359 0.95 -12.55 -3.96
N GLU A 360 0.05 -12.57 -2.98
CA GLU A 360 -0.15 -11.45 -2.06
C GLU A 360 -0.43 -11.91 -0.63
N THR A 361 0.05 -11.12 0.33
CA THR A 361 -0.27 -11.27 1.75
C THR A 361 -0.92 -10.00 2.29
N VAL A 362 -1.97 -10.19 3.09
CA VAL A 362 -2.63 -9.10 3.82
C VAL A 362 -2.86 -9.52 5.25
N LEU A 363 -2.21 -8.84 6.18
CA LEU A 363 -2.42 -9.01 7.62
C LEU A 363 -3.42 -7.96 8.11
N LYS A 364 -4.53 -8.40 8.69
CA LYS A 364 -5.53 -7.53 9.32
C LYS A 364 -5.27 -7.49 10.82
N LEU A 365 -5.07 -6.29 11.36
CA LEU A 365 -4.79 -6.05 12.77
C LEU A 365 -6.10 -5.75 13.50
N LYS A 366 -6.86 -6.83 13.79
CA LYS A 366 -8.20 -6.72 14.37
C LYS A 366 -8.16 -6.21 15.80
N GLY A 367 -7.19 -6.65 16.61
CA GLY A 367 -7.02 -6.22 18.00
C GLY A 367 -6.87 -4.71 18.09
N ILE A 368 -5.91 -4.14 17.35
CA ILE A 368 -5.71 -2.68 17.29
C ILE A 368 -6.97 -1.95 16.82
N THR A 369 -7.66 -2.47 15.80
CA THR A 369 -8.90 -1.84 15.32
C THR A 369 -10.01 -1.88 16.39
N SER A 370 -10.09 -2.96 17.19
CA SER A 370 -11.04 -3.07 18.29
C SER A 370 -10.72 -2.13 19.44
N GLU A 371 -9.44 -1.99 19.82
CA GLU A 371 -9.02 -1.04 20.86
C GLU A 371 -9.32 0.41 20.45
N LEU A 372 -9.04 0.77 19.19
CA LEU A 372 -9.40 2.09 18.64
C LEU A 372 -10.92 2.36 18.67
N HIS A 373 -11.76 1.32 18.64
CA HIS A 373 -13.20 1.44 18.78
C HIS A 373 -13.68 1.57 20.23
N GLY A 374 -12.86 1.19 21.21
CA GLY A 374 -13.20 1.21 22.64
C GLY A 374 -13.56 2.60 23.15
N GLN A 375 -14.33 2.66 24.24
CA GLN A 375 -14.75 3.93 24.86
C GLN A 375 -13.61 4.61 25.66
N GLY A 376 -12.55 3.88 25.98
CA GLY A 376 -11.31 4.44 26.55
C GLY A 376 -10.14 4.11 25.62
N LEU A 377 -9.73 5.07 24.78
CA LEU A 377 -8.56 4.89 23.93
C LEU A 377 -7.30 4.91 24.79
N GLU A 378 -6.80 3.72 25.14
CA GLU A 378 -5.49 3.58 25.75
C GLU A 378 -4.42 3.63 24.65
N THR A 379 -3.91 4.84 24.40
CA THR A 379 -2.97 5.11 23.31
C THR A 379 -1.67 4.33 23.50
N ASP A 380 -1.24 4.12 24.75
CA ASP A 380 -0.02 3.38 25.09
C ASP A 380 -0.18 1.88 24.75
N LEU A 381 -1.30 1.25 25.15
CA LEU A 381 -1.62 -0.13 24.79
C LEU A 381 -1.68 -0.31 23.26
N THR A 382 -2.36 0.61 22.57
CA THR A 382 -2.49 0.55 21.11
C THR A 382 -1.13 0.70 20.42
N SER A 383 -0.26 1.57 20.98
CA SER A 383 1.10 1.74 20.50
C SER A 383 1.92 0.47 20.69
N ASP A 384 1.80 -0.21 21.83
CA ASP A 384 2.54 -1.43 22.11
C ASP A 384 2.08 -2.58 21.22
N MET A 385 0.76 -2.73 21.01
CA MET A 385 0.22 -3.67 20.02
C MET A 385 0.74 -3.40 18.60
N LEU A 386 0.91 -2.13 18.23
CA LEU A 386 1.47 -1.77 16.93
C LEU A 386 2.97 -2.08 16.85
N LYS A 387 3.73 -1.85 17.94
CA LYS A 387 5.15 -2.23 18.02
C LYS A 387 5.31 -3.74 17.87
N ASP A 388 4.51 -4.53 18.57
CA ASP A 388 4.54 -6.00 18.53
C ASP A 388 4.18 -6.52 17.14
N ALA A 389 3.10 -5.98 16.55
CA ALA A 389 2.74 -6.31 15.18
C ALA A 389 3.86 -5.94 14.19
N CYS A 390 4.52 -4.79 14.34
CA CYS A 390 5.65 -4.45 13.48
C CYS A 390 6.87 -5.35 13.74
N LEU A 391 7.15 -5.69 14.99
CA LEU A 391 8.26 -6.56 15.39
C LEU A 391 8.11 -7.97 14.81
N GLU A 392 6.97 -8.64 15.06
CA GLU A 392 6.70 -10.00 14.58
C GLU A 392 6.79 -10.10 13.05
N ASN A 393 6.47 -9.01 12.34
CA ASN A 393 6.46 -9.00 10.89
C ASN A 393 7.80 -8.55 10.27
N LEU A 394 8.56 -7.68 10.93
CA LEU A 394 9.84 -7.19 10.42
C LEU A 394 11.02 -8.04 10.86
N ASP A 395 11.00 -8.62 12.06
CA ASP A 395 12.15 -9.40 12.56
C ASP A 395 12.15 -10.83 12.01
N ASN A 396 10.99 -11.49 11.90
CA ASN A 396 10.89 -12.90 11.45
C ASN A 396 11.21 -13.13 9.96
N SER A 397 11.43 -12.07 9.17
CA SER A 397 11.93 -12.16 7.78
C SER A 397 13.47 -12.19 7.68
N ARG A 398 14.21 -12.42 8.78
CA ARG A 398 15.70 -12.34 8.82
C ARG A 398 16.44 -13.69 8.71
N ARG A 399 15.75 -14.81 8.47
CA ARG A 399 16.41 -16.13 8.40
C ARG A 399 15.86 -17.05 7.33
#